data_AF-A0A4U0ZJ91-F1
#
_entry.id   AF-A0A4U0ZJ91-F1
#
_cell.length_a   1.000
_cell.length_b   1.000
_cell.length_c   1.000
_cell.angle_alpha   90.00
_cell.angle_beta   90.00
_cell.angle_gamma   90.00
#
_symmetry.space_group_name_H-M   'P 1'
#
loop_
_entity.id
_entity.type
_entity.pdbx_description
1 polymer ?
#
loop_
_entity_poly.entity_id
_entity_poly.type
_entity_poly.pdbx_seq_one_letter_code
_entity_poly.pdbx_strand_id
1 'polypeptide(L)' 'MQGCAFVTNQADIPALVKSQFERVYAAANLACYFSDSESDALAWLAALGCSLDNE' A
#
# COMPACT_ATOMS: atom_id res chain seq x y z
N MET A 1 -5.41 -10.13 -7.36
CA MET A 1 -5.80 -8.84 -6.76
C MET A 1 -4.59 -7.93 -6.88
N GLN A 2 -4.72 -6.67 -7.29
CA GLN A 2 -3.58 -5.75 -7.36
C GLN A 2 -3.66 -4.78 -6.17
N GLY A 3 -2.57 -4.69 -5.41
CA GLY A 3 -2.47 -3.82 -4.25
C GLY A 3 -1.09 -3.17 -4.14
N CYS A 4 -1.04 -1.96 -3.60
CA CYS A 4 0.20 -1.28 -3.28
C CYS A 4 0.29 -1.03 -1.77
N ALA A 5 1.38 -1.47 -1.16
CA ALA A 5 1.74 -1.09 0.18
C ALA A 5 2.82 0.01 0.14
N PHE A 6 2.59 1.09 0.86
CA PHE A 6 3.51 2.21 1.00
C PHE A 6 4.17 2.14 2.37
N VAL A 7 5.49 1.95 2.40
CA VAL A 7 6.27 2.01 3.64
C VAL A 7 6.63 3.46 3.89
N THR A 8 6.04 4.05 4.92
CA THR A 8 6.15 5.48 5.24
C THR A 8 6.93 5.72 6.53
N ASN A 9 7.83 4.79 6.90
CA ASN A 9 8.68 4.96 8.07
C ASN A 9 9.47 6.26 7.93
N GLN A 10 9.42 7.12 8.95
CA GLN A 10 10.06 8.44 8.97
C GLN A 10 9.59 9.43 7.90
N ALA A 11 8.54 9.12 7.14
CA ALA A 11 7.92 10.05 6.21
C ALA A 11 6.73 10.75 6.88
N ASP A 12 6.80 12.07 7.00
CA ASP A 12 5.65 12.88 7.39
C ASP A 12 4.73 13.05 6.18
N ILE A 13 3.76 12.13 6.04
CA ILE A 13 2.77 12.20 4.98
C ILE A 13 1.52 12.89 5.52
N PRO A 14 1.18 14.08 5.01
CA PRO A 14 -0.03 14.79 5.44
C PRO A 14 -1.27 13.92 5.22
N ALA A 15 -2.23 13.98 6.16
CA ALA A 15 -3.48 13.23 6.08
C ALA A 15 -4.23 13.47 4.75
N LEU A 16 -4.14 14.69 4.21
CA LEU A 16 -4.71 15.02 2.90
C LEU A 16 -4.12 14.17 1.79
N VAL A 17 -2.80 13.96 1.78
CA VAL A 17 -2.10 13.18 0.76
C VAL A 17 -2.51 11.72 0.83
N LYS A 18 -2.58 11.12 2.03
CA LYS A 18 -3.10 9.74 2.21
C LYS A 18 -4.50 9.60 1.63
N SER A 19 -5.39 10.54 1.94
CA SER A 19 -6.76 10.56 1.41
C SER A 19 -6.81 10.72 -0.11
N GLN A 20 -5.91 11.48 -0.74
CA GLN A 20 -5.82 11.55 -2.20
C GLN A 20 -5.47 10.19 -2.80
N PHE A 21 -4.46 9.51 -2.25
CA PHE A 21 -4.03 8.19 -2.71
C PHE A 21 -5.17 7.17 -2.59
N GLU A 22 -5.81 7.08 -1.43
CA GLU A 22 -6.93 6.17 -1.21
C GLU A 22 -8.06 6.37 -2.24
N ARG A 23 -8.41 7.62 -2.55
CA ARG A 23 -9.44 7.93 -3.55
C ARG A 23 -9.05 7.52 -4.97
N VAL A 24 -7.80 7.78 -5.38
CA VAL A 24 -7.30 7.42 -6.71
C VAL A 24 -7.23 5.89 -6.85
N TYR A 25 -6.72 5.20 -5.84
CA TYR A 25 -6.59 3.74 -5.84
C TYR A 25 -7.96 3.06 -5.82
N ALA A 26 -8.90 3.56 -5.03
CA ALA A 26 -10.28 3.08 -5.03
C ALA A 26 -10.94 3.26 -6.41
N ALA A 27 -10.75 4.41 -7.07
CA ALA A 27 -11.27 4.65 -8.42
C ALA A 27 -10.65 3.69 -9.47
N ALA A 28 -9.41 3.25 -9.26
CA ALA A 28 -8.72 2.27 -10.10
C ALA A 28 -8.99 0.80 -9.71
N ASN A 29 -9.85 0.55 -8.71
CA ASN A 29 -10.10 -0.78 -8.15
C ASN A 29 -8.81 -1.49 -7.64
N LEU A 30 -7.89 -0.70 -7.09
CA LEU A 30 -6.64 -1.15 -6.49
C LEU A 30 -6.73 -1.04 -4.96
N ALA A 31 -6.22 -2.04 -4.26
CA ALA A 31 -6.07 -1.94 -2.81
C ALA A 31 -4.84 -1.09 -2.46
N CYS A 32 -4.93 -0.23 -1.45
CA CYS A 32 -3.78 0.50 -0.93
C CYS A 32 -3.65 0.32 0.58
N TYR A 33 -2.40 0.29 1.06
CA TYR A 33 -2.09 0.18 2.48
C TYR A 33 -0.88 1.05 2.82
N PHE A 34 -0.96 1.78 3.92
CA PHE A 34 0.16 2.56 4.45
C PHE A 34 0.67 1.89 5.72
N SER A 35 1.96 1.57 5.73
CA SER A 35 2.64 0.88 6.83
C SER A 35 3.87 1.67 7.26
N ASP A 36 4.22 1.58 8.53
CA ASP A 36 5.49 2.08 9.08
C ASP A 36 6.61 1.03 9.05
N SER A 37 6.29 -0.23 8.71
CA SER A 37 7.26 -1.31 8.55
C SER A 37 7.15 -1.99 7.18
N GLU A 38 8.31 -2.33 6.60
CA GLU A 38 8.40 -3.15 5.38
C GLU A 38 7.85 -4.56 5.61
N SER A 39 8.07 -5.14 6.79
CA SER A 39 7.55 -6.48 7.14
C SER A 39 6.03 -6.53 7.03
N ASP A 40 5.37 -5.49 7.53
CA ASP A 40 3.91 -5.43 7.64
C ASP A 40 3.29 -5.13 6.27
N ALA A 41 3.96 -4.29 5.48
CA ALA A 41 3.61 -4.06 4.08
C ALA A 41 3.67 -5.36 3.26
N LEU A 42 4.75 -6.14 3.40
CA LEU A 42 4.91 -7.42 2.70
C LEU A 42 3.90 -8.46 3.19
N ALA A 43 3.65 -8.55 4.49
CA ALA A 43 2.65 -9.47 5.05
C ALA A 43 1.23 -9.14 4.54
N TRP A 44 0.88 -7.86 4.46
CA TRP A 44 -0.41 -7.42 3.92
C TRP A 44 -0.55 -7.73 2.43
N LEU A 45 0.50 -7.49 1.63
CA LEU A 45 0.51 -7.85 0.20
C LEU A 45 0.36 -9.36 0.00
N ALA A 46 1.06 -10.17 0.79
CA ALA A 46 0.95 -11.63 0.75
C ALA A 46 -0.47 -12.09 1.10
N ALA A 47 -1.12 -11.47 2.09
CA ALA A 47 -2.51 -11.77 2.46
C ALA A 47 -3.53 -11.45 1.35
N LEU A 48 -3.22 -10.49 0.46
CA LEU A 48 -4.01 -10.19 -0.74
C LEU A 48 -3.71 -11.14 -1.92
N GLY A 49 -2.78 -12.08 -1.75
CA GLY A 49 -2.31 -12.93 -2.83
C GLY A 49 -1.47 -12.18 -3.87
N CYS A 50 -0.86 -11.05 -3.49
CA CYS A 50 0.15 -10.40 -4.32
C CYS A 50 1.48 -11.14 -4.10
N SER A 51 1.92 -11.94 -5.08
CA SER A 51 3.29 -12.47 -5.07
C SER A 51 4.24 -11.42 -5.66
N LEU A 52 5.42 -11.31 -5.06
CA LEU A 52 6.59 -10.87 -5.80
C LEU A 52 6.90 -11.98 -6.80
N ASP A 53 6.42 -11.84 -8.04
CA ASP A 53 6.99 -12.62 -9.14
C ASP A 53 8.44 -12.16 -9.26
N ASN A 54 9.35 -12.89 -8.61
CA ASN A 54 10.77 -12.80 -8.89
C ASN A 54 10.98 -13.48 -10.25
N GLU A 55 10.88 -12.70 -11.33
CA GLU A 55 11.53 -13.05 -12.60
C GLU A 55 13.05 -12.89 -12.48
#